data_AF-A0A537M3A8-F1
#
_entry.id   AF-A0A537M3A8-F1
#
_cell.length_a   1.000
_cell.length_b   1.000
_cell.length_c   1.000
_cell.angle_alpha   90.00
_cell.angle_beta   90.00
_cell.angle_gamma   90.00
#
_symmetry.space_group_name_H-M   'P 1'
#
loop_
_entity.id
_entity.type
_entity.pdbx_description
1 polymer ?
#
loop_
_entity_poly.entity_id
_entity_poly.type
_entity_poly.pdbx_seq_one_letter_code
_entity_poly.pdbx_strand_id
1 'polypeptide(L)'
;MRAVPPAAGLPAAAAFLAAPPPPRGGESRRATVAWTRALAVYRRAEARLAALRRQIGALPPEGRAFPASEPLEDRFDDLECARLASLRRLLRLPAPNLPALALKIALTVDDQAWELSGAESFLATLKGDAHRLCHGG
;
A
#
# COMPACT_ATOMS: atom_id res chain seq x y z
N MET A 1 16.62 8.44 52.66
CA MET A 1 15.48 7.69 52.09
C MET A 1 14.41 8.68 51.69
N ARG A 2 14.23 8.94 50.38
CA ARG A 2 13.17 9.82 49.86
C ARG A 2 12.00 8.97 49.38
N ALA A 3 10.80 9.30 49.83
CA ALA A 3 9.55 8.66 49.43
C ALA A 3 9.19 9.01 47.97
N VAL A 4 8.77 8.00 47.22
CA VAL A 4 8.24 8.13 45.85
C VAL A 4 6.73 8.37 45.94
N PRO A 5 6.16 9.43 45.34
CA PRO A 5 4.71 9.64 45.33
C PRO A 5 4.01 8.70 44.32
N PRO A 6 2.74 8.30 44.58
CA PRO A 6 1.97 7.46 43.68
C PRO A 6 1.54 8.24 42.42
N ALA A 7 1.71 7.60 41.26
CA ALA A 7 1.27 8.13 39.98
C ALA A 7 -0.27 8.30 39.97
N ALA A 8 -0.71 9.55 39.86
CA ALA A 8 -2.09 9.91 39.63
C ALA A 8 -2.58 9.27 38.33
N GLY A 9 -3.74 8.60 38.40
CA GLY A 9 -4.38 7.93 37.26
C GLY A 9 -4.69 8.89 36.11
N LEU A 10 -4.61 8.37 34.89
CA LEU A 10 -5.02 9.04 33.66
C LEU A 10 -6.49 8.68 33.35
N PRO A 11 -7.48 9.56 33.57
CA PRO A 11 -8.83 9.34 33.07
C PRO A 11 -8.97 10.02 31.70
N ALA A 12 -8.58 9.34 30.63
CA ALA A 12 -8.89 9.81 29.26
C ALA A 12 -8.98 8.68 28.21
N ALA A 13 -9.08 7.41 28.62
CA ALA A 13 -9.21 6.29 27.67
C ALA A 13 -10.66 5.97 27.27
N ALA A 14 -11.67 6.61 27.88
CA ALA A 14 -13.07 6.24 27.69
C ALA A 14 -13.81 7.02 26.58
N ALA A 15 -13.21 8.05 25.98
CA ALA A 15 -13.83 8.80 24.88
C ALA A 15 -13.73 8.07 23.51
N PHE A 16 -13.12 6.88 23.48
CA PHE A 16 -12.86 6.10 22.26
C PHE A 16 -14.04 5.23 21.79
N LEU A 17 -15.20 5.31 22.45
CA LEU A 17 -16.38 4.49 22.18
C LEU A 17 -17.59 5.27 21.63
N ALA A 18 -17.38 6.51 21.16
CA ALA A 18 -18.36 7.10 20.26
C ALA A 18 -18.26 6.32 18.94
N ALA A 19 -19.18 5.38 18.73
CA ALA A 19 -19.30 4.66 17.46
C ALA A 19 -19.31 5.69 16.32
N PRO A 20 -18.41 5.56 15.32
CA PRO A 20 -18.44 6.45 14.17
C PRO A 20 -19.83 6.36 13.53
N PRO A 21 -20.39 7.48 13.02
CA PRO A 21 -21.64 7.43 12.29
C PRO A 21 -21.52 6.42 11.13
N PRO A 22 -22.58 5.64 10.83
CA PRO A 22 -22.54 4.70 9.73
C PRO A 22 -22.16 5.45 8.45
N PRO A 23 -21.21 4.93 7.66
CA PRO A 23 -20.81 5.60 6.43
C PRO A 23 -22.00 5.80 5.50
N ARG A 24 -22.07 7.02 4.99
CA ARG A 24 -23.07 7.38 4.00
C ARG A 24 -22.76 6.53 2.78
N GLY A 25 -23.70 5.69 2.32
CA GLY A 25 -23.45 4.71 1.24
C GLY A 25 -22.79 5.25 -0.05
N GLY A 26 -22.78 6.58 -0.27
CA GLY A 26 -22.02 7.23 -1.35
C GLY A 26 -20.49 7.25 -1.16
N GLU A 27 -19.97 7.23 0.07
CA GLU A 27 -18.53 7.21 0.36
C GLU A 27 -17.92 5.84 0.02
N SER A 28 -18.62 4.76 0.36
CA SER A 28 -18.21 3.39 0.04
C SER A 28 -18.12 3.17 -1.48
N ARG A 29 -19.06 3.72 -2.26
CA ARG A 29 -19.04 3.63 -3.73
C ARG A 29 -17.85 4.39 -4.34
N ARG A 30 -17.58 5.62 -3.88
CA ARG A 30 -16.43 6.40 -4.37
C ARG A 30 -15.10 5.76 -4.01
N ALA A 31 -14.95 5.27 -2.78
CA ALA A 31 -13.77 4.53 -2.35
C ALA A 31 -13.55 3.27 -3.21
N THR A 32 -14.62 2.52 -3.49
CA THR A 32 -14.56 1.33 -4.35
C THR A 32 -14.07 1.66 -5.75
N VAL A 33 -14.65 2.68 -6.40
CA VAL A 33 -14.24 3.07 -7.78
C VAL A 33 -12.80 3.57 -7.82
N ALA A 34 -12.38 4.37 -6.84
CA ALA A 34 -11.00 4.87 -6.77
C ALA A 34 -10.00 3.73 -6.55
N TRP A 35 -10.30 2.82 -5.62
CA TRP A 35 -9.47 1.66 -5.28
C TRP A 35 -9.39 0.67 -6.45
N THR A 36 -10.55 0.20 -6.93
CA THR A 36 -10.89 0.01 -8.35
C THR A 36 -9.79 0.26 -9.38
N ARG A 37 -9.76 1.53 -9.76
CA ARG A 37 -8.89 2.09 -10.78
C ARG A 37 -7.42 2.04 -10.38
N ALA A 38 -7.07 2.33 -9.13
CA ALA A 38 -5.68 2.30 -8.66
C ALA A 38 -5.10 0.88 -8.73
N LEU A 39 -5.86 -0.13 -8.32
CA LEU A 39 -5.44 -1.53 -8.42
C LEU A 39 -5.24 -1.96 -9.86
N ALA A 40 -6.13 -1.55 -10.78
CA ALA A 40 -5.97 -1.83 -12.20
C ALA A 40 -4.70 -1.21 -12.79
N VAL A 41 -4.36 0.02 -12.39
CA VAL A 41 -3.11 0.68 -12.78
C VAL A 41 -1.89 -0.06 -12.24
N TYR A 42 -1.90 -0.44 -10.96
CA TYR A 42 -0.83 -1.22 -10.34
C TYR A 42 -0.61 -2.56 -11.07
N ARG A 43 -1.67 -3.34 -11.27
CA ARG A 43 -1.61 -4.61 -11.99
C ARG A 43 -1.08 -4.47 -13.42
N ARG A 44 -1.39 -3.35 -14.09
CA ARG A 44 -0.86 -3.06 -15.43
C ARG A 44 0.63 -2.76 -15.40
N ALA A 45 1.12 -2.04 -14.39
CA ALA A 45 2.55 -1.77 -14.21
C ALA A 45 3.31 -3.08 -13.94
N GLU A 46 2.79 -3.92 -13.04
CA GLU A 46 3.29 -5.27 -12.78
C GLU A 46 3.37 -6.13 -14.04
N ALA A 47 2.28 -6.17 -14.82
CA ALA A 47 2.26 -6.95 -16.06
C ALA A 47 3.29 -6.47 -17.09
N ARG A 48 3.55 -5.16 -17.16
CA ARG A 48 4.57 -4.58 -18.05
C ARG A 48 5.97 -4.94 -17.61
N LEU A 49 6.27 -4.83 -16.31
CA LEU A 49 7.56 -5.20 -15.75
C LEU A 49 7.81 -6.71 -15.93
N ALA A 50 6.81 -7.54 -15.65
CA ALA A 50 6.89 -8.99 -15.87
C ALA A 50 7.10 -9.33 -17.36
N ALA A 51 6.49 -8.59 -18.28
CA ALA A 51 6.72 -8.76 -19.72
C ALA A 51 8.16 -8.41 -20.11
N LEU A 52 8.73 -7.31 -19.59
CA LEU A 52 10.13 -6.97 -19.83
C LEU A 52 11.07 -8.04 -19.24
N ARG A 53 10.82 -8.50 -18.00
CA ARG A 53 11.61 -9.58 -17.38
C ARG A 53 11.63 -10.85 -18.24
N ARG A 54 10.47 -11.23 -18.82
CA ARG A 54 10.40 -12.36 -19.76
C ARG A 54 11.17 -12.09 -21.06
N GLN A 55 11.07 -10.88 -21.60
CA GLN A 55 11.84 -10.48 -22.80
C GLN A 55 13.34 -10.60 -22.53
N ILE A 56 13.83 -10.02 -21.43
CA ILE A 56 15.23 -10.09 -21.02
C ILE A 56 15.68 -11.55 -20.81
N GLY A 57 14.85 -12.36 -20.14
CA GLY A 57 15.14 -13.78 -19.91
C GLY A 57 15.20 -14.63 -21.20
N ALA A 58 14.56 -14.18 -22.27
CA ALA A 58 14.59 -14.84 -23.58
C ALA A 58 15.76 -14.40 -24.47
N LEU A 59 16.53 -13.39 -24.05
CA LEU A 59 17.68 -12.92 -24.82
C LEU A 59 18.85 -13.91 -24.77
N PRO A 60 19.58 -14.07 -25.88
CA PRO A 60 20.84 -14.80 -25.86
C PRO A 60 21.85 -14.07 -24.96
N PRO A 61 22.91 -14.75 -24.47
CA PRO A 61 23.89 -14.15 -23.56
C PRO A 61 24.46 -12.80 -24.04
N GLU A 62 24.67 -12.64 -25.34
CA GLU A 62 25.20 -11.43 -25.97
C GLU A 62 24.24 -10.24 -25.84
N GLY A 63 22.92 -10.50 -25.86
CA GLY A 63 21.89 -9.47 -25.65
C GLY A 63 21.68 -9.07 -24.18
N ARG A 64 22.31 -9.79 -23.25
CA ARG A 64 22.34 -9.49 -21.82
C ARG A 64 23.67 -8.91 -21.35
N ALA A 65 24.68 -8.87 -22.24
CA ALA A 65 25.98 -8.33 -21.93
C ALA A 65 25.98 -6.81 -22.11
N PHE A 66 26.76 -6.13 -21.26
CA PHE A 66 27.07 -4.72 -21.46
C PHE A 66 27.84 -4.51 -22.78
N PRO A 67 27.55 -3.46 -23.58
CA PRO A 67 26.58 -2.39 -23.33
C PRO A 67 25.17 -2.66 -23.89
N ALA A 68 24.92 -3.81 -24.53
CA ALA A 68 23.62 -4.13 -25.12
C ALA A 68 22.47 -4.17 -24.08
N SER A 69 22.80 -4.36 -22.80
CA SER A 69 21.85 -4.30 -21.68
C SER A 69 21.48 -2.88 -21.22
N GLU A 70 22.25 -1.83 -21.53
CA GLU A 70 21.99 -0.47 -21.00
C GLU A 70 20.56 0.02 -21.31
N PRO A 71 20.04 -0.08 -22.56
CA PRO A 71 18.67 0.37 -22.83
C PRO A 71 17.60 -0.49 -22.16
N LEU A 72 17.93 -1.73 -21.78
CA LEU A 72 17.03 -2.63 -21.05
C LEU A 72 17.02 -2.31 -19.56
N GLU A 73 18.17 -1.91 -19.01
CA GLU A 73 18.33 -1.43 -17.64
C GLU A 73 17.56 -0.12 -17.44
N ASP A 74 17.75 0.88 -18.30
CA ASP A 74 16.99 2.14 -18.25
C ASP A 74 15.48 1.89 -18.30
N ARG A 75 15.05 1.01 -19.22
CA ARG A 75 13.64 0.66 -19.36
C ARG A 75 13.12 -0.14 -18.17
N PHE A 76 13.96 -0.95 -17.54
CA PHE A 76 13.61 -1.67 -16.31
C PHE A 76 13.38 -0.68 -15.16
N ASP A 77 14.29 0.27 -14.99
CA ASP A 77 14.20 1.30 -13.96
C ASP A 77 12.94 2.16 -14.13
N ASP A 78 12.64 2.59 -15.35
CA ASP A 78 11.40 3.33 -15.66
C ASP A 78 10.15 2.54 -15.26
N LEU A 79 10.11 1.25 -15.57
CA LEU A 79 8.97 0.38 -15.25
C LEU A 79 8.87 0.09 -13.75
N GLU A 80 9.99 -0.11 -13.06
CA GLU A 80 10.05 -0.30 -11.61
C GLU A 80 9.60 0.97 -10.87
N CYS A 81 10.07 2.14 -11.30
CA CYS A 81 9.61 3.43 -10.79
C CYS A 81 8.09 3.61 -10.98
N ALA A 82 7.57 3.30 -12.18
CA ALA A 82 6.13 3.37 -12.45
C ALA A 82 5.32 2.40 -11.59
N ARG A 83 5.82 1.17 -11.39
CA ARG A 83 5.22 0.16 -10.52
C ARG A 83 5.16 0.66 -9.07
N LEU A 84 6.28 1.11 -8.51
CA LEU A 84 6.37 1.64 -7.14
C LEU A 84 5.47 2.86 -6.94
N ALA A 85 5.43 3.78 -7.91
CA ALA A 85 4.55 4.96 -7.84
C ALA A 85 3.07 4.55 -7.80
N SER A 86 2.68 3.55 -8.60
CA SER A 86 1.30 3.04 -8.62
C SER A 86 0.94 2.27 -7.35
N LEU A 87 1.88 1.51 -6.78
CA LEU A 87 1.72 0.84 -5.49
C LEU A 87 1.49 1.86 -4.37
N ARG A 88 2.38 2.86 -4.24
CA ARG A 88 2.22 3.94 -3.24
C ARG A 88 0.87 4.63 -3.35
N ARG A 89 0.40 4.87 -4.57
CA ARG A 89 -0.93 5.44 -4.81
C ARG A 89 -2.04 4.52 -4.31
N LEU A 90 -1.97 3.23 -4.60
CA LEU A 90 -2.93 2.24 -4.12
C LEU A 90 -2.93 2.16 -2.58
N LEU A 91 -1.76 2.13 -1.95
CA LEU A 91 -1.62 2.01 -0.49
C LEU A 91 -2.14 3.25 0.27
N ARG A 92 -2.21 4.42 -0.38
CA ARG A 92 -2.82 5.63 0.22
C ARG A 92 -4.34 5.67 0.17
N LEU A 93 -4.95 4.87 -0.70
CA LEU A 93 -6.41 4.85 -0.81
C LEU A 93 -7.02 3.99 0.29
N PRO A 94 -8.19 4.37 0.82
CA PRO A 94 -8.91 3.54 1.77
C PRO A 94 -9.35 2.24 1.12
N ALA A 95 -9.16 1.12 1.82
CA ALA A 95 -9.67 -0.18 1.38
C ALA A 95 -11.20 -0.23 1.46
N PRO A 96 -11.93 -0.46 0.35
CA PRO A 96 -13.41 -0.41 0.37
C PRO A 96 -14.06 -1.51 1.21
N ASN A 97 -13.37 -2.64 1.44
CA ASN A 97 -13.89 -3.80 2.17
C ASN A 97 -12.74 -4.64 2.75
N LEU A 98 -13.07 -5.66 3.56
CA LEU A 98 -12.10 -6.54 4.19
C LEU A 98 -11.18 -7.28 3.18
N PRO A 99 -11.68 -7.83 2.06
CA PRO A 99 -10.79 -8.40 1.03
C PRO A 99 -9.77 -7.40 0.47
N ALA A 100 -10.17 -6.15 0.22
CA ALA A 100 -9.26 -5.12 -0.25
C ALA A 100 -8.21 -4.74 0.80
N LEU A 101 -8.58 -4.73 2.09
CA LEU A 101 -7.64 -4.51 3.20
C LEU A 101 -6.63 -5.66 3.27
N ALA A 102 -7.09 -6.90 3.19
CA ALA A 102 -6.20 -8.08 3.19
C ALA A 102 -5.19 -8.02 2.03
N LEU A 103 -5.64 -7.67 0.82
CA LEU A 103 -4.74 -7.48 -0.32
C LEU A 103 -3.71 -6.38 -0.05
N LYS A 104 -4.15 -5.27 0.54
CA LYS A 104 -3.27 -4.13 0.86
C LYS A 104 -2.18 -4.51 1.86
N ILE A 105 -2.52 -5.34 2.85
CA ILE A 105 -1.55 -5.91 3.81
C ILE A 105 -0.57 -6.83 3.08
N ALA A 106 -1.05 -7.75 2.24
CA ALA A 106 -0.18 -8.65 1.47
C ALA A 106 0.81 -7.86 0.61
N LEU A 107 0.33 -6.87 -0.16
CA LEU A 107 1.19 -6.00 -0.98
C LEU A 107 2.20 -5.21 -0.13
N THR A 108 1.80 -4.74 1.05
CA THR A 108 2.73 -4.05 1.95
C THR A 108 3.86 -4.98 2.38
N VAL A 109 3.57 -6.27 2.56
CA VAL A 109 4.56 -7.26 2.97
C VAL A 109 5.45 -7.71 1.82
N ASP A 110 4.85 -8.11 0.70
CA ASP A 110 5.57 -8.66 -0.44
C ASP A 110 6.53 -7.63 -1.07
N ASP A 111 6.14 -6.35 -1.11
CA ASP A 111 6.96 -5.26 -1.65
C ASP A 111 7.85 -4.59 -0.61
N GLN A 112 7.91 -5.12 0.62
CA GLN A 112 8.60 -4.50 1.76
C GLN A 112 8.27 -3.01 1.87
N ALA A 113 7.00 -2.65 1.66
CA ALA A 113 6.61 -1.25 1.51
C ALA A 113 6.82 -0.43 2.79
N TRP A 114 7.11 -1.10 3.92
CA TRP A 114 7.58 -0.49 5.16
C TRP A 114 8.98 0.15 5.06
N GLU A 115 9.77 -0.18 4.04
CA GLU A 115 11.09 0.43 3.77
C GLU A 115 10.98 1.67 2.89
N LEU A 116 9.81 1.90 2.29
CA LEU A 116 9.58 3.07 1.46
C LEU A 116 9.46 4.31 2.33
N SER A 117 9.99 5.44 1.82
CA SER A 117 9.78 6.73 2.46
C SER A 117 8.29 7.04 2.68
N GLY A 118 7.95 7.36 3.93
CA GLY A 118 6.57 7.58 4.36
C GLY A 118 5.79 6.32 4.71
N ALA A 119 6.47 5.20 5.00
CA ALA A 119 5.93 3.94 5.52
C ALA A 119 4.83 4.14 6.58
N GLU A 120 5.06 5.08 7.50
CA GLU A 120 4.17 5.41 8.62
C GLU A 120 2.79 5.86 8.12
N SER A 121 2.74 6.59 7.01
CA SER A 121 1.49 7.08 6.43
C SER A 121 0.62 5.93 5.88
N PHE A 122 1.24 4.92 5.26
CA PHE A 122 0.51 3.78 4.73
C PHE A 122 0.08 2.83 5.85
N LEU A 123 0.93 2.62 6.87
CA LEU A 123 0.58 1.85 8.08
C LEU A 123 -0.57 2.52 8.86
N ALA A 124 -0.56 3.85 9.00
CA ALA A 124 -1.67 4.60 9.57
C ALA A 124 -2.96 4.39 8.76
N THR A 125 -2.85 4.34 7.43
CA THR A 125 -4.01 4.06 6.55
C THR A 125 -4.53 2.64 6.75
N LEU A 126 -3.66 1.63 6.88
CA LEU A 126 -4.06 0.25 7.18
C LEU A 126 -4.80 0.15 8.51
N LYS A 127 -4.28 0.79 9.56
CA LYS A 127 -4.93 0.88 10.87
C LYS A 127 -6.31 1.54 10.75
N GLY A 128 -6.40 2.67 10.06
CA GLY A 128 -7.66 3.39 9.84
C GLY A 128 -8.68 2.57 9.06
N ASP A 129 -8.24 1.84 8.03
CA ASP A 129 -9.06 0.93 7.25
C ASP A 129 -9.61 -0.21 8.12
N ALA A 130 -8.77 -0.82 8.97
CA ALA A 130 -9.20 -1.87 9.89
C ALA A 130 -10.26 -1.37 10.88
N HIS A 131 -10.04 -0.21 11.51
CA HIS A 131 -11.03 0.38 12.40
C HIS A 131 -12.34 0.68 11.69
N ARG A 132 -12.30 1.32 10.51
CA ARG A 132 -13.51 1.64 9.74
C ARG A 132 -14.30 0.38 9.38
N LEU A 133 -13.61 -0.67 8.93
CA LEU A 133 -14.26 -1.89 8.46
C LEU A 133 -14.82 -2.77 9.59
N CYS A 134 -14.23 -2.74 10.79
CA CYS A 134 -14.75 -3.46 11.95
C CYS A 134 -16.00 -2.83 12.56
N HIS A 135 -16.20 -1.51 12.41
CA HIS A 135 -17.30 -0.77 13.07
C HIS A 135 -18.49 -0.46 12.15
N GLY A 136 -18.53 -1.08 10.96
CA GLY A 136 -19.63 -0.92 10.02
C GLY A 136 -19.46 0.30 9.12
N GLY A 137 -19.25 0.00 7.83
CA GLY A 137 -19.46 0.91 6.71
C GLY A 137 -20.94 1.15 6.41
#